data_AF-A0AAU9FWZ4-F1
#
_entry.id   AF-A0AAU9FWZ4-F1
#
_cell.length_a   1.000
_cell.length_b   1.000
_cell.length_c   1.000
_cell.angle_alpha   90.00
_cell.angle_beta   90.00
_cell.angle_gamma   90.00
#
_symmetry.space_group_name_H-M   'P 1'
#
loop_
_entity.id
_entity.type
_entity.pdbx_description
1 polymer ?
#
loop_
_entity_poly.entity_id
_entity_poly.type
_entity_poly.pdbx_seq_one_letter_code
_entity_poly.pdbx_strand_id
1 'polypeptide(L)'
;MNNLMRRAQNVQLWRKYCVKQYTTEAASASLSRGKPNYDEFIGGRQVQAQRSIVVQVSSEKSYSELYNYCSRFGSIVGAHHYCVRHDDDLHYILLEYSTVNEASAAIDSGAANGDLSGVPVRSPFLWFKAAPGRRGPKLAANTNNNNNSQLPLSDLLSVDGTRQLDQASLLSQLRGAAGIEQQVQLLHEHTQLNDLGVRMRFLAALQVQQAISGMFPAAQAHPFGSSVNGFGRMGCDLDLILRFDGETGLRKESDGEPPSRLIYHTKENLSNGRSQTQRHMECFGDMLHLFLPGVCHVRRILQARVPIIKYHHEHLNLEVDLSMSNLSGFYMSELLYMFGEIDPRVRPLTFSIRRWAQACGLTNPSPGRWISNFSLTCLVMYFLQQLRQPILPTIGALVKAAEAKDVRVTEDGINCTFGRDLERVGFQSRNTSSLSELLLQFFEFYSQFDFHNRAISLNEGRQLAKPDHSAMYIVNPLEQLLNVSKNVSLEECERLRIEVRNAAWILESEVENSTLPESERQDEAWGLLNLFKHPEKAVIRPNMFFKPRMVEVSDLFEEQQQQSTTGPASDGGATASPPVAYKNVSVRQQVQSIKAATRTELKQLRESSSAAAAPSPSPSSKNRRSR
;
A
#
# COMPACT_ATOMS: atom_id res chain seq x y z
N MET A 1 -1.69 45.37 5.90
CA MET A 1 -2.67 45.70 4.83
C MET A 1 -2.23 45.20 3.45
N ASN A 2 -1.04 45.56 2.95
CA ASN A 2 -0.61 45.27 1.57
C ASN A 2 -0.48 43.78 1.21
N ASN A 3 0.02 42.90 2.11
CA ASN A 3 0.10 41.46 1.83
C ASN A 3 -1.29 40.78 1.75
N LEU A 4 -2.26 41.25 2.55
CA LEU A 4 -3.61 40.69 2.56
C LEU A 4 -4.40 41.11 1.30
N MET A 5 -4.24 42.37 0.86
CA MET A 5 -4.84 42.83 -0.40
C MET A 5 -4.23 42.12 -1.60
N ARG A 6 -2.90 41.97 -1.65
CA ARG A 6 -2.22 41.24 -2.73
C ARG A 6 -2.67 39.78 -2.78
N ARG A 7 -2.80 39.12 -1.62
CA ARG A 7 -3.30 37.74 -1.53
C ARG A 7 -4.76 37.61 -1.99
N ALA A 8 -5.64 38.51 -1.56
CA ALA A 8 -7.04 38.51 -2.00
C ALA A 8 -7.16 38.73 -3.52
N GLN A 9 -6.31 39.60 -4.08
CA GLN A 9 -6.25 39.89 -5.50
C GLN A 9 -5.67 38.70 -6.30
N ASN A 10 -4.60 38.06 -5.81
CA ASN A 10 -4.01 36.87 -6.42
C ASN A 10 -5.00 35.70 -6.45
N VAL A 11 -5.71 35.43 -5.34
CA VAL A 11 -6.74 34.38 -5.30
C VAL A 11 -7.91 34.70 -6.25
N GLN A 12 -8.32 35.95 -6.38
CA GLN A 12 -9.34 36.35 -7.36
C GLN A 12 -8.87 36.18 -8.81
N LEU A 13 -7.61 36.49 -9.11
CA LEU A 13 -7.02 36.28 -10.45
C LEU A 13 -6.84 34.79 -10.75
N TRP A 14 -6.37 34.00 -9.78
CA TRP A 14 -6.30 32.55 -9.84
C TRP A 14 -7.66 31.93 -10.14
N ARG A 15 -8.70 32.39 -9.42
CA ARG A 15 -10.08 31.97 -9.67
C ARG A 15 -10.53 32.26 -11.10
N LYS A 16 -10.24 33.45 -11.63
CA LYS A 16 -10.58 33.79 -13.03
C LYS A 16 -9.81 32.92 -14.03
N TYR A 17 -8.53 32.64 -13.77
CA TYR A 17 -7.71 31.78 -14.61
C TYR A 17 -8.24 30.35 -14.66
N CYS A 18 -8.60 29.78 -13.51
CA CYS A 18 -9.20 28.46 -13.41
C CYS A 18 -10.61 28.37 -14.04
N VAL A 19 -11.30 29.50 -14.25
CA VAL A 19 -12.69 29.57 -14.74
C VAL A 19 -12.78 29.88 -16.26
N LYS A 20 -11.68 29.91 -17.01
CA LYS A 20 -11.76 29.99 -18.49
C LYS A 20 -12.36 28.69 -19.04
N GLN A 21 -13.66 28.76 -19.31
CA GLN A 21 -14.57 27.72 -19.82
C GLN A 21 -14.98 26.62 -18.84
N TYR A 22 -15.79 26.97 -17.84
CA TYR A 22 -16.84 26.08 -17.33
C TYR A 22 -17.96 26.91 -16.71
N THR A 23 -19.13 26.95 -17.35
CA THR A 23 -20.38 27.31 -16.68
C THR A 23 -20.71 26.19 -15.69
N THR A 24 -20.54 26.49 -14.41
CA THR A 24 -20.87 25.57 -13.31
C THR A 24 -22.39 25.51 -13.20
N GLU A 25 -23.02 24.50 -13.79
CA GLU A 25 -24.33 24.07 -13.28
C GLU A 25 -24.09 23.44 -11.91
N ALA A 26 -24.82 23.97 -10.95
CA ALA A 26 -24.66 23.75 -9.54
C ALA A 26 -24.71 22.26 -9.18
N ALA A 27 -23.62 21.76 -8.60
CA ALA A 27 -23.64 20.65 -7.66
C ALA A 27 -24.31 21.12 -6.36
N SER A 28 -25.60 21.41 -6.42
CA SER A 28 -26.48 21.47 -5.26
C SER A 28 -27.44 20.29 -5.35
N ALA A 29 -27.54 19.55 -4.24
CA ALA A 29 -28.43 18.41 -4.00
C ALA A 29 -27.92 17.03 -4.46
N SER A 30 -27.11 16.39 -3.63
CA SER A 30 -27.59 15.25 -2.83
C SER A 30 -26.49 14.82 -1.86
N LEU A 31 -26.71 15.01 -0.56
CA LEU A 31 -26.23 14.02 0.40
C LEU A 31 -26.98 12.75 0.02
N SER A 32 -26.34 11.90 -0.78
CA SER A 32 -26.93 10.64 -1.21
C SER A 32 -27.11 9.76 0.03
N ARG A 33 -28.36 9.62 0.48
CA ARG A 33 -28.80 8.36 1.10
C ARG A 33 -28.32 7.23 0.17
N GLY A 34 -27.38 6.40 0.60
CA GLY A 34 -27.03 5.17 -0.10
C GLY A 34 -25.55 4.80 -0.28
N LYS A 35 -24.57 5.56 0.22
CA LYS A 35 -23.19 5.05 0.28
C LYS A 35 -23.02 4.18 1.54
N PRO A 36 -22.48 2.95 1.42
CA PRO A 36 -22.28 2.09 2.57
C PRO A 36 -21.31 2.76 3.56
N ASN A 37 -21.56 2.62 4.85
CA ASN A 37 -20.59 3.02 5.87
C ASN A 37 -19.33 2.12 5.79
N TYR A 38 -18.27 2.46 6.53
CA TYR A 38 -17.01 1.71 6.45
C TYR A 38 -17.19 0.21 6.75
N ASP A 39 -17.92 -0.14 7.81
CA ASP A 39 -18.16 -1.53 8.21
C ASP A 39 -18.96 -2.29 7.14
N GLU A 40 -19.97 -1.65 6.53
CA GLU A 40 -20.74 -2.20 5.41
C GLU A 40 -19.87 -2.38 4.16
N PHE A 41 -18.96 -1.43 3.89
CA PHE A 41 -18.00 -1.53 2.80
C PHE A 41 -17.05 -2.72 3.00
N ILE A 42 -16.44 -2.85 4.18
CA ILE A 42 -15.55 -3.96 4.52
C ILE A 42 -16.32 -5.29 4.43
N GLY A 43 -17.47 -5.40 5.11
CA GLY A 43 -18.28 -6.62 5.13
C GLY A 43 -18.77 -7.01 3.73
N GLY A 44 -19.20 -6.05 2.92
CA GLY A 44 -19.58 -6.29 1.52
C GLY A 44 -18.42 -6.86 0.69
N ARG A 45 -17.21 -6.30 0.82
CA ARG A 45 -16.02 -6.81 0.12
C ARG A 45 -15.57 -8.18 0.61
N GLN A 46 -15.74 -8.49 1.90
CA GLN A 46 -15.47 -9.82 2.43
C GLN A 46 -16.42 -10.86 1.86
N VAL A 47 -17.72 -10.57 1.80
CA VAL A 47 -18.71 -11.46 1.18
C VAL A 47 -18.41 -11.67 -0.30
N GLN A 48 -18.05 -10.61 -1.03
CA GLN A 48 -17.62 -10.71 -2.42
C GLN A 48 -16.41 -11.65 -2.56
N ALA A 49 -15.37 -11.50 -1.73
CA ALA A 49 -14.21 -12.38 -1.77
C ALA A 49 -14.59 -13.85 -1.46
N GLN A 50 -15.47 -14.10 -0.49
CA GLN A 50 -15.90 -15.45 -0.11
C GLN A 50 -16.68 -16.17 -1.21
N ARG A 51 -17.35 -15.43 -2.10
CA ARG A 51 -18.06 -15.97 -3.26
C ARG A 51 -17.29 -15.80 -4.57
N SER A 52 -15.98 -15.53 -4.49
CA SER A 52 -15.12 -15.38 -5.67
C SER A 52 -14.06 -16.46 -5.77
N ILE A 53 -13.70 -16.79 -7.02
CA ILE A 53 -12.55 -17.62 -7.37
C ILE A 53 -11.65 -16.87 -8.35
N VAL A 54 -10.38 -17.21 -8.37
CA VAL A 54 -9.41 -16.69 -9.36
C VAL A 54 -8.93 -17.87 -10.19
N VAL A 55 -9.10 -17.77 -11.50
CA VAL A 55 -8.74 -18.84 -12.42
C VAL A 55 -7.69 -18.36 -13.39
N GLN A 56 -6.51 -18.99 -13.37
CA GLN A 56 -5.49 -18.78 -14.39
C GLN A 56 -5.99 -19.35 -15.72
N VAL A 57 -5.82 -18.59 -16.80
CA VAL A 57 -6.23 -18.93 -18.16
C VAL A 57 -5.11 -18.64 -19.15
N SER A 58 -5.24 -19.08 -20.41
CA SER A 58 -4.23 -18.80 -21.43
C SER A 58 -4.32 -17.39 -22.02
N SER A 59 -5.51 -16.77 -22.05
CA SER A 59 -5.73 -15.38 -22.50
C SER A 59 -7.12 -14.89 -22.10
N GLU A 60 -7.44 -13.60 -22.33
CA GLU A 60 -8.82 -13.11 -22.11
C GLU A 60 -9.87 -13.86 -22.97
N LYS A 61 -9.45 -14.43 -24.11
CA LYS A 61 -10.33 -15.15 -25.03
C LYS A 61 -10.82 -16.48 -24.47
N SER A 62 -10.19 -17.00 -23.41
CA SER A 62 -10.63 -18.20 -22.71
C SER A 62 -11.90 -17.98 -21.88
N TYR A 63 -12.35 -16.72 -21.71
CA TYR A 63 -13.49 -16.39 -20.87
C TYR A 63 -14.76 -17.16 -21.24
N SER A 64 -15.15 -17.24 -22.51
CA SER A 64 -16.40 -17.91 -22.89
C SER A 64 -16.42 -19.40 -22.52
N GLU A 65 -15.28 -20.09 -22.69
CA GLU A 65 -15.17 -21.50 -22.31
C GLU A 65 -15.17 -21.67 -20.78
N LEU A 66 -14.42 -20.83 -20.08
CA LEU A 66 -14.37 -20.81 -18.62
C LEU A 66 -15.75 -20.53 -18.02
N TYR A 67 -16.46 -19.52 -18.52
CA TYR A 67 -17.80 -19.15 -18.08
C TYR A 67 -18.78 -20.32 -18.24
N ASN A 68 -18.80 -20.96 -19.41
CA ASN A 68 -19.65 -22.12 -19.67
C ASN A 68 -19.32 -23.30 -18.75
N TYR A 69 -18.03 -23.52 -18.46
CA TYR A 69 -17.62 -24.55 -17.51
C TYR A 69 -18.09 -24.21 -16.08
N CYS A 70 -17.75 -23.01 -15.59
CA CYS A 70 -18.00 -22.57 -14.22
C CYS A 70 -19.49 -22.33 -13.91
N SER A 71 -20.31 -21.99 -14.91
CA SER A 71 -21.76 -21.81 -14.73
C SER A 71 -22.49 -23.07 -14.28
N ARG A 72 -21.86 -24.25 -14.35
CA ARG A 72 -22.43 -25.50 -13.79
C ARG A 72 -22.48 -25.51 -12.26
N PHE A 73 -21.64 -24.71 -11.60
CA PHE A 73 -21.53 -24.68 -10.15
C PHE A 73 -22.45 -23.63 -9.51
N GLY A 74 -22.92 -22.66 -10.29
CA GLY A 74 -23.79 -21.60 -9.83
C GLY A 74 -23.85 -20.41 -10.77
N SER A 75 -24.63 -19.41 -10.39
CA SER A 75 -24.81 -18.18 -11.17
C SER A 75 -23.64 -17.21 -10.96
N ILE A 76 -22.95 -16.87 -12.05
CA ILE A 76 -21.83 -15.91 -12.07
C ILE A 76 -22.38 -14.49 -12.25
N VAL A 77 -22.10 -13.62 -11.28
CA VAL A 77 -22.57 -12.22 -11.23
C VAL A 77 -21.50 -11.20 -11.63
N GLY A 78 -20.25 -11.64 -11.78
CA GLY A 78 -19.17 -10.78 -12.23
C GLY A 78 -17.96 -11.56 -12.71
N ALA A 79 -17.26 -11.01 -13.71
CA ALA A 79 -16.05 -11.60 -14.28
C ALA A 79 -15.05 -10.52 -14.65
N HIS A 80 -13.83 -10.60 -14.12
CA HIS A 80 -12.79 -9.59 -14.30
C HIS A 80 -11.49 -10.24 -14.77
N HIS A 81 -11.01 -9.86 -15.94
CA HIS A 81 -9.72 -10.29 -16.46
C HIS A 81 -8.60 -9.33 -16.02
N TYR A 82 -7.45 -9.89 -15.65
CA TYR A 82 -6.22 -9.15 -15.38
C TYR A 82 -4.98 -9.95 -15.75
N CYS A 83 -3.86 -9.23 -15.92
CA CYS A 83 -2.57 -9.83 -16.21
C CYS A 83 -1.57 -9.57 -15.07
N VAL A 84 -0.73 -10.57 -14.81
CA VAL A 84 0.51 -10.44 -14.03
C VAL A 84 1.68 -10.55 -15.01
N ARG A 85 2.54 -9.54 -15.02
CA ARG A 85 3.59 -9.38 -16.04
C ARG A 85 4.96 -9.58 -15.39
N HIS A 86 5.57 -10.72 -15.68
CA HIS A 86 6.96 -11.02 -15.34
C HIS A 86 7.73 -11.26 -16.64
N ASP A 87 8.18 -12.49 -16.90
CA ASP A 87 8.83 -12.86 -18.17
C ASP A 87 7.80 -13.11 -19.29
N ASP A 88 6.68 -13.76 -18.94
CA ASP A 88 5.51 -13.94 -19.80
C ASP A 88 4.28 -13.29 -19.15
N ASP A 89 3.31 -12.88 -19.98
CA ASP A 89 2.04 -12.36 -19.51
C ASP A 89 1.16 -13.52 -18.99
N LEU A 90 0.97 -13.58 -17.68
CA LEU A 90 0.08 -14.54 -17.04
C LEU A 90 -1.33 -13.96 -16.94
N HIS A 91 -2.30 -14.64 -17.55
CA HIS A 91 -3.69 -14.21 -17.58
C HIS A 91 -4.53 -14.87 -16.48
N TYR A 92 -5.34 -14.07 -15.81
CA TYR A 92 -6.24 -14.52 -14.75
C TYR A 92 -7.64 -13.93 -14.95
N ILE A 93 -8.66 -14.70 -14.57
CA ILE A 93 -10.05 -14.24 -14.51
C ILE A 93 -10.57 -14.47 -13.09
N LEU A 94 -10.94 -13.39 -12.42
CA LEU A 94 -11.70 -13.42 -11.17
C LEU A 94 -13.17 -13.58 -11.52
N LEU A 95 -13.78 -14.68 -11.06
CA LEU A 95 -15.21 -14.94 -11.17
C LEU A 95 -15.87 -14.73 -9.82
N GLU A 96 -16.98 -14.00 -9.79
CA GLU A 96 -17.84 -13.81 -8.64
C GLU A 96 -19.16 -14.55 -8.84
N TYR A 97 -19.48 -15.46 -7.91
CA TYR A 97 -20.75 -16.18 -7.88
C TYR A 97 -21.80 -15.42 -7.08
N SER A 98 -23.07 -15.81 -7.22
CA SER A 98 -24.17 -15.23 -6.45
C SER A 98 -24.04 -15.55 -4.95
N THR A 99 -23.55 -16.75 -4.61
CA THR A 99 -23.45 -17.24 -3.24
C THR A 99 -22.09 -17.89 -2.92
N VAL A 100 -21.74 -17.93 -1.64
CA VAL A 100 -20.51 -18.57 -1.13
C VAL A 100 -20.49 -20.09 -1.39
N ASN A 101 -21.66 -20.73 -1.35
CA ASN A 101 -21.78 -22.17 -1.59
C ASN A 101 -21.45 -22.55 -3.04
N GLU A 102 -21.88 -21.73 -4.01
CA GLU A 102 -21.58 -21.95 -5.43
C GLU A 102 -20.07 -21.80 -5.72
N ALA A 103 -19.44 -20.78 -5.12
CA ALA A 103 -17.98 -20.62 -5.21
C ALA A 103 -17.25 -21.80 -4.55
N SER A 104 -17.73 -22.27 -3.39
CA SER A 104 -17.17 -23.44 -2.71
C SER A 104 -17.32 -24.70 -3.55
N ALA A 105 -18.47 -24.92 -4.21
CA ALA A 105 -18.67 -26.04 -5.11
C ALA A 105 -17.70 -26.02 -6.31
N ALA A 106 -17.41 -24.83 -6.85
CA ALA A 106 -16.40 -24.68 -7.90
C ALA A 106 -14.99 -25.03 -7.39
N ILE A 107 -14.61 -24.55 -6.21
CA ILE A 107 -13.33 -24.87 -5.55
C ILE A 107 -13.22 -26.38 -5.28
N ASP A 108 -14.26 -27.00 -4.74
CA ASP A 108 -14.28 -28.41 -4.34
C ASP A 108 -14.28 -29.36 -5.55
N SER A 109 -14.67 -28.86 -6.73
CA SER A 109 -14.52 -29.60 -8.00
C SER A 109 -13.07 -29.64 -8.51
N GLY A 110 -12.16 -28.87 -7.91
CA GLY A 110 -10.76 -28.79 -8.28
C GLY A 110 -10.05 -30.14 -8.13
N ALA A 111 -9.44 -30.62 -9.21
CA ALA A 111 -8.63 -31.83 -9.18
C ALA A 111 -7.19 -31.52 -8.77
N ALA A 112 -6.60 -32.35 -7.91
CA ALA A 112 -5.17 -32.32 -7.67
C ALA A 112 -4.43 -32.71 -8.96
N ASN A 113 -3.44 -31.92 -9.35
CA ASN A 113 -2.66 -32.23 -10.55
C ASN A 113 -1.73 -33.41 -10.26
N GLY A 114 -2.04 -34.59 -10.78
CA GLY A 114 -1.27 -35.83 -10.53
C GLY A 114 0.20 -35.76 -10.98
N ASP A 115 0.53 -34.82 -11.86
CA ASP A 115 1.89 -34.62 -12.39
C ASP A 115 2.72 -33.56 -11.62
N LEU A 116 2.09 -32.76 -10.74
CA LEU A 116 2.80 -31.74 -9.95
C LEU A 116 3.13 -32.29 -8.56
N SER A 117 4.42 -32.26 -8.19
CA SER A 117 4.93 -32.61 -6.85
C SER A 117 4.66 -31.52 -5.79
N GLY A 118 3.55 -30.79 -5.90
CA GLY A 118 3.20 -29.67 -5.04
C GLY A 118 2.43 -30.07 -3.77
N VAL A 119 2.36 -29.16 -2.80
CA VAL A 119 1.52 -29.36 -1.60
C VAL A 119 0.05 -29.23 -1.98
N PRO A 120 -0.82 -30.23 -1.71
CA PRO A 120 -2.22 -30.19 -2.08
C PRO A 120 -3.01 -29.29 -1.12
N VAL A 121 -3.05 -27.99 -1.41
CA VAL A 121 -3.79 -27.00 -0.60
C VAL A 121 -5.06 -26.57 -1.32
N ARG A 122 -6.19 -26.67 -0.60
CA ARG A 122 -7.47 -26.12 -1.06
C ARG A 122 -7.39 -24.61 -1.09
N SER A 123 -7.69 -24.00 -2.23
CA SER A 123 -7.46 -22.58 -2.48
C SER A 123 -8.49 -22.02 -3.48
N PRO A 124 -8.89 -20.74 -3.37
CA PRO A 124 -9.70 -20.07 -4.39
C PRO A 124 -8.92 -19.78 -5.69
N PHE A 125 -7.60 -20.04 -5.70
CA PHE A 125 -6.75 -19.91 -6.88
C PHE A 125 -6.67 -21.25 -7.62
N LEU A 126 -7.16 -21.26 -8.86
CA LEU A 126 -7.32 -22.44 -9.70
C LEU A 126 -6.64 -22.21 -11.06
N TRP A 127 -6.38 -23.29 -11.80
CA TRP A 127 -5.93 -23.22 -13.19
C TRP A 127 -6.93 -23.93 -14.09
N PHE A 128 -7.34 -23.27 -15.18
CA PHE A 128 -8.18 -23.88 -16.20
C PHE A 128 -7.33 -24.51 -17.30
N LYS A 129 -7.23 -25.85 -17.27
CA LYS A 129 -6.56 -26.62 -18.33
C LYS A 129 -7.45 -26.73 -19.56
N ALA A 130 -6.87 -26.49 -20.74
CA ALA A 130 -7.52 -26.87 -22.00
C ALA A 130 -7.74 -28.39 -22.04
N ALA A 131 -8.90 -28.82 -22.53
CA ALA A 131 -9.20 -30.25 -22.65
C ALA A 131 -8.12 -30.95 -23.49
N PRO A 132 -7.48 -32.03 -23.00
CA PRO A 132 -6.44 -32.72 -23.76
C PRO A 132 -7.04 -33.38 -25.02
N GLY A 133 -6.54 -32.97 -26.19
CA GLY A 133 -6.52 -33.75 -27.44
C GLY A 133 -7.82 -34.37 -27.98
N ARG A 134 -8.26 -33.85 -29.14
CA ARG A 134 -9.45 -34.19 -29.95
C ARG A 134 -10.77 -33.68 -29.38
N ARG A 135 -11.26 -32.58 -29.96
CA ARG A 135 -12.67 -32.11 -29.94
C ARG A 135 -13.51 -32.81 -28.86
N GLY A 136 -13.22 -32.50 -27.60
CA GLY A 136 -14.20 -32.72 -26.54
C GLY A 136 -15.48 -32.00 -26.96
N PRO A 137 -16.68 -32.50 -26.61
CA PRO A 137 -17.91 -31.81 -26.98
C PRO A 137 -17.74 -30.36 -26.52
N LYS A 138 -17.82 -29.41 -27.46
CA LYS A 138 -17.93 -27.98 -27.12
C LYS A 138 -18.97 -27.94 -26.01
N LEU A 139 -18.60 -27.46 -24.84
CA LEU A 139 -19.54 -27.25 -23.74
C LEU A 139 -20.61 -26.31 -24.28
N ALA A 140 -21.70 -26.90 -24.78
CA ALA A 140 -22.79 -26.18 -25.39
C ALA A 140 -23.48 -25.40 -24.27
N ALA A 141 -23.84 -24.16 -24.56
CA ALA A 141 -24.62 -23.35 -23.65
C ALA A 141 -25.83 -24.16 -23.17
N ASN A 142 -26.00 -24.30 -21.86
CA ASN A 142 -27.11 -25.03 -21.29
C ASN A 142 -28.38 -24.16 -21.44
N THR A 143 -29.09 -24.31 -22.56
CA THR A 143 -30.28 -23.50 -22.92
C THR A 143 -31.56 -23.90 -22.18
N ASN A 144 -31.50 -24.75 -21.16
CA ASN A 144 -32.67 -25.15 -20.39
C ASN A 144 -32.80 -24.34 -19.10
N ASN A 145 -33.36 -23.13 -19.20
CA ASN A 145 -34.12 -22.50 -18.12
C ASN A 145 -35.06 -21.42 -18.68
N ASN A 146 -36.22 -21.86 -19.19
CA ASN A 146 -37.39 -21.00 -19.29
C ASN A 146 -37.93 -20.80 -17.87
N ASN A 147 -37.63 -19.64 -17.26
CA ASN A 147 -38.53 -18.83 -16.41
C ASN A 147 -37.70 -17.75 -15.66
N ASN A 148 -37.91 -16.48 -16.03
CA ASN A 148 -37.57 -15.23 -15.31
C ASN A 148 -36.33 -15.21 -14.39
N SER A 149 -35.18 -14.71 -14.90
CA SER A 149 -34.29 -13.73 -14.23
C SER A 149 -32.99 -13.51 -15.02
N GLN A 150 -32.68 -12.25 -15.35
CA GLN A 150 -31.39 -11.68 -15.80
C GLN A 150 -30.65 -12.35 -16.99
N LEU A 151 -30.38 -11.54 -18.03
CA LEU A 151 -29.47 -11.91 -19.13
C LEU A 151 -28.10 -12.37 -18.59
N PRO A 152 -27.49 -13.43 -19.16
CA PRO A 152 -26.16 -13.86 -18.76
C PRO A 152 -25.13 -12.75 -19.03
N LEU A 153 -24.16 -12.59 -18.12
CA LEU A 153 -22.96 -11.76 -18.34
C LEU A 153 -22.11 -12.37 -19.45
N SER A 154 -22.46 -12.07 -20.70
CA SER A 154 -21.74 -12.53 -21.89
C SER A 154 -20.31 -11.98 -21.95
N ASP A 155 -20.04 -10.85 -21.29
CA ASP A 155 -18.82 -10.07 -21.41
C ASP A 155 -18.09 -9.90 -20.07
N LEU A 156 -16.76 -9.80 -20.16
CA LEU A 156 -15.90 -9.44 -19.03
C LEU A 156 -16.22 -8.00 -18.57
N LEU A 157 -16.41 -7.80 -17.27
CA LEU A 157 -16.60 -6.47 -16.67
C LEU A 157 -15.35 -5.60 -16.78
N SER A 158 -14.17 -6.22 -16.85
CA SER A 158 -12.90 -5.54 -17.09
C SER A 158 -11.95 -6.45 -17.84
N VAL A 159 -11.23 -5.91 -18.82
CA VAL A 159 -10.14 -6.59 -19.53
C VAL A 159 -8.82 -5.93 -19.14
N ASP A 160 -7.89 -6.73 -18.60
CA ASP A 160 -6.59 -6.25 -18.14
C ASP A 160 -6.73 -5.17 -17.06
N GLY A 161 -7.62 -5.41 -16.09
CA GLY A 161 -8.03 -4.43 -15.10
C GLY A 161 -6.94 -4.00 -14.11
N THR A 162 -5.77 -4.65 -14.12
CA THR A 162 -4.59 -4.25 -13.34
C THR A 162 -3.65 -3.33 -14.11
N ARG A 163 -3.90 -3.09 -15.41
CA ARG A 163 -3.06 -2.22 -16.23
C ARG A 163 -3.13 -0.79 -15.74
N GLN A 164 -1.97 -0.30 -15.32
CA GLN A 164 -1.80 1.11 -14.98
C GLN A 164 -1.52 1.89 -16.27
N LEU A 165 -2.05 3.11 -16.33
CA LEU A 165 -1.71 4.04 -17.39
C LEU A 165 -0.21 4.36 -17.28
N ASP A 166 0.53 4.22 -18.38
CA ASP A 166 1.94 4.56 -18.37
C ASP A 166 2.14 6.07 -18.13
N GLN A 167 3.32 6.43 -17.65
CA GLN A 167 3.61 7.81 -17.26
C GLN A 167 3.45 8.80 -18.43
N ALA A 168 3.81 8.42 -19.66
CA ALA A 168 3.71 9.31 -20.81
C ALA A 168 2.25 9.55 -21.20
N SER A 169 1.43 8.49 -21.24
CA SER A 169 0.00 8.56 -21.50
C SER A 169 -0.75 9.37 -20.44
N LEU A 170 -0.41 9.18 -19.15
CA LEU A 170 -0.98 9.98 -18.07
C LEU A 170 -0.67 11.47 -18.25
N LEU A 171 0.61 11.81 -18.50
CA LEU A 171 0.99 13.21 -18.71
C LEU A 171 0.33 13.80 -19.97
N SER A 172 0.09 13.00 -21.02
CA SER A 172 -0.63 13.42 -22.21
C SER A 172 -2.10 13.75 -21.91
N GLN A 173 -2.80 12.90 -21.15
CA GLN A 173 -4.18 13.19 -20.73
C GLN A 173 -4.28 14.45 -19.86
N LEU A 174 -3.36 14.62 -18.92
CA LEU A 174 -3.31 15.83 -18.08
C LEU A 174 -3.02 17.09 -18.90
N ARG A 175 -2.22 16.99 -19.97
CA ARG A 175 -1.94 18.11 -20.86
C ARG A 175 -3.18 18.55 -21.64
N GLY A 176 -4.02 17.59 -22.03
CA GLY A 176 -5.27 17.81 -22.78
C GLY A 176 -6.46 18.27 -21.92
N ALA A 177 -6.28 18.43 -20.60
CA ALA A 177 -7.33 18.92 -19.71
C ALA A 177 -7.69 20.40 -20.00
N ALA A 178 -8.93 20.81 -19.68
CA ALA A 178 -9.40 22.18 -19.84
C ALA A 178 -8.89 23.13 -18.74
N GLY A 179 -8.58 22.61 -17.56
CA GLY A 179 -8.12 23.39 -16.42
C GLY A 179 -7.44 22.53 -15.36
N ILE A 180 -6.80 23.17 -14.37
CA ILE A 180 -6.14 22.48 -13.25
C ILE A 180 -7.13 21.62 -12.45
N GLU A 181 -8.38 22.07 -12.32
CA GLU A 181 -9.45 21.29 -11.70
C GLU A 181 -9.60 19.91 -12.36
N GLN A 182 -9.67 19.89 -13.70
CA GLN A 182 -9.79 18.66 -14.47
C GLN A 182 -8.50 17.85 -14.43
N GLN A 183 -7.32 18.48 -14.39
CA GLN A 183 -6.05 17.75 -14.20
C GLN A 183 -6.03 17.01 -12.85
N VAL A 184 -6.45 17.66 -11.77
CA VAL A 184 -6.54 17.05 -10.43
C VAL A 184 -7.49 15.86 -10.45
N GLN A 185 -8.65 16.02 -11.08
CA GLN A 185 -9.65 14.96 -11.18
C GLN A 185 -9.15 13.78 -12.04
N LEU A 186 -8.60 14.04 -13.22
CA LEU A 186 -8.05 13.00 -14.11
C LEU A 186 -6.90 12.25 -13.44
N LEU A 187 -6.01 12.95 -12.73
CA LEU A 187 -4.92 12.31 -11.98
C LEU A 187 -5.48 11.34 -10.95
N HIS A 188 -6.47 11.76 -10.17
CA HIS A 188 -7.11 10.90 -9.18
C HIS A 188 -7.79 9.70 -9.83
N GLU A 189 -8.60 9.92 -10.87
CA GLU A 189 -9.35 8.88 -11.57
C GLU A 189 -8.46 7.78 -12.16
N HIS A 190 -7.33 8.16 -12.76
CA HIS A 190 -6.42 7.23 -13.44
C HIS A 190 -5.38 6.58 -12.52
N THR A 191 -5.26 7.03 -11.26
CA THR A 191 -4.25 6.49 -10.33
C THR A 191 -4.83 5.86 -9.07
N GLN A 192 -6.08 6.17 -8.70
CA GLN A 192 -6.75 5.55 -7.56
C GLN A 192 -6.85 4.03 -7.69
N LEU A 193 -6.89 3.35 -6.55
CA LEU A 193 -7.14 1.92 -6.49
C LEU A 193 -8.54 1.62 -7.06
N ASN A 194 -8.59 0.85 -8.14
CA ASN A 194 -9.84 0.51 -8.82
C ASN A 194 -10.57 -0.67 -8.14
N ASP A 195 -11.80 -0.94 -8.60
CA ASP A 195 -12.67 -1.98 -8.05
C ASP A 195 -12.00 -3.37 -8.02
N LEU A 196 -11.36 -3.77 -9.12
CA LEU A 196 -10.64 -5.05 -9.21
C LEU A 196 -9.47 -5.10 -8.22
N GLY A 197 -8.70 -4.02 -8.11
CA GLY A 197 -7.59 -3.91 -7.16
C GLY A 197 -8.05 -4.06 -5.71
N VAL A 198 -9.23 -3.54 -5.36
CA VAL A 198 -9.85 -3.76 -4.03
C VAL A 198 -10.23 -5.23 -3.87
N ARG A 199 -10.93 -5.84 -4.84
CA ARG A 199 -11.36 -7.25 -4.77
C ARG A 199 -10.18 -8.21 -4.58
N MET A 200 -9.09 -7.99 -5.31
CA MET A 200 -7.86 -8.79 -5.20
C MET A 200 -7.26 -8.73 -3.78
N ARG A 201 -7.30 -7.56 -3.12
CA ARG A 201 -6.79 -7.40 -1.75
C ARG A 201 -7.63 -8.16 -0.72
N PHE A 202 -8.96 -8.15 -0.88
CA PHE A 202 -9.85 -8.93 -0.03
C PHE A 202 -9.73 -10.45 -0.29
N LEU A 203 -9.41 -10.87 -1.51
CA LEU A 203 -9.08 -12.27 -1.81
C LEU A 203 -7.77 -12.72 -1.15
N ALA A 204 -6.72 -11.89 -1.19
CA ALA A 204 -5.48 -12.16 -0.46
C ALA A 204 -5.72 -12.29 1.06
N ALA A 205 -6.52 -11.38 1.63
CA ALA A 205 -6.92 -11.46 3.02
C ALA A 205 -7.69 -12.76 3.33
N LEU A 206 -8.67 -13.11 2.48
CA LEU A 206 -9.43 -14.34 2.63
C LEU A 206 -8.55 -15.60 2.60
N GLN A 207 -7.53 -15.64 1.73
CA GLN A 207 -6.60 -16.77 1.67
C GLN A 207 -5.85 -16.95 3.01
N VAL A 208 -5.35 -15.86 3.60
CA VAL A 208 -4.69 -15.88 4.92
C VAL A 208 -5.65 -16.34 6.01
N GLN A 209 -6.90 -15.84 5.99
CA GLN A 209 -7.93 -16.22 6.95
C GLN A 209 -8.27 -17.72 6.84
N GLN A 210 -8.50 -18.22 5.63
CA GLN A 210 -8.86 -19.62 5.38
C GLN A 210 -7.74 -20.58 5.81
N ALA A 211 -6.48 -20.19 5.61
CA ALA A 211 -5.30 -20.99 5.97
C ALA A 211 -5.29 -21.43 7.44
N ILE A 212 -5.85 -20.61 8.33
CA ILE A 212 -5.82 -20.86 9.78
C ILE A 212 -7.20 -21.17 10.38
N SER A 213 -8.26 -21.08 9.58
CA SER A 213 -9.66 -21.23 10.02
C SER A 213 -9.97 -22.58 10.69
N GLY A 214 -9.25 -23.65 10.33
CA GLY A 214 -9.44 -24.97 10.95
C GLY A 214 -9.02 -25.00 12.43
N MET A 215 -7.97 -24.27 12.81
CA MET A 215 -7.50 -24.16 14.20
C MET A 215 -8.13 -22.96 14.92
N PHE A 216 -8.38 -21.87 14.18
CA PHE A 216 -8.99 -20.65 14.69
C PHE A 216 -10.24 -20.29 13.88
N PRO A 217 -11.40 -20.92 14.15
CA PRO A 217 -12.61 -20.71 13.35
C PRO A 217 -13.12 -19.28 13.34
N ALA A 218 -12.80 -18.50 14.38
CA ALA A 218 -13.17 -17.10 14.50
C ALA A 218 -12.12 -16.14 13.93
N ALA A 219 -11.02 -16.65 13.36
CA ALA A 219 -9.97 -15.79 12.85
C ALA A 219 -10.45 -14.94 11.68
N GLN A 220 -9.95 -13.71 11.62
CA GLN A 220 -10.24 -12.75 10.56
C GLN A 220 -8.95 -12.08 10.11
N ALA A 221 -8.78 -12.00 8.79
CA ALA A 221 -7.74 -11.19 8.17
C ALA A 221 -8.41 -10.00 7.48
N HIS A 222 -8.03 -8.79 7.87
CA HIS A 222 -8.63 -7.57 7.34
C HIS A 222 -7.59 -6.71 6.64
N PRO A 223 -7.88 -6.24 5.41
CA PRO A 223 -7.13 -5.16 4.80
C PRO A 223 -7.23 -3.88 5.63
N PHE A 224 -6.11 -3.19 5.80
CA PHE A 224 -6.07 -1.85 6.36
C PHE A 224 -5.14 -0.94 5.54
N GLY A 225 -4.92 0.27 6.03
CA GLY A 225 -4.04 1.24 5.40
C GLY A 225 -4.58 1.69 4.04
N SER A 226 -3.67 1.81 3.08
CA SER A 226 -3.96 2.36 1.75
C SER A 226 -4.98 1.55 0.95
N SER A 227 -5.18 0.28 1.30
CA SER A 227 -6.12 -0.62 0.63
C SER A 227 -7.59 -0.25 0.86
N VAL A 228 -7.91 0.41 1.98
CA VAL A 228 -9.30 0.67 2.40
C VAL A 228 -9.56 2.07 2.93
N ASN A 229 -8.52 2.88 3.16
CA ASN A 229 -8.67 4.24 3.69
C ASN A 229 -9.16 5.28 2.65
N GLY A 230 -9.40 4.87 1.41
CA GLY A 230 -9.83 5.75 0.31
C GLY A 230 -8.72 6.60 -0.33
N PHE A 231 -7.45 6.38 0.04
CA PHE A 231 -6.27 7.05 -0.52
C PHE A 231 -5.27 6.08 -1.15
N GLY A 232 -5.71 4.87 -1.47
CA GLY A 232 -4.92 3.85 -2.17
C GLY A 232 -4.74 4.17 -3.64
N ARG A 233 -3.54 3.93 -4.17
CA ARG A 233 -3.26 4.00 -5.61
C ARG A 233 -3.06 2.59 -6.17
N MET A 234 -3.22 2.41 -7.48
CA MET A 234 -2.81 1.16 -8.12
C MET A 234 -1.34 0.84 -7.80
N GLY A 235 -1.07 -0.42 -7.47
CA GLY A 235 0.28 -0.88 -7.06
C GLY A 235 0.72 -0.50 -5.65
N CYS A 236 -0.17 0.00 -4.77
CA CYS A 236 0.16 0.14 -3.34
C CYS A 236 0.23 -1.22 -2.64
N ASP A 237 1.00 -1.30 -1.56
CA ASP A 237 1.10 -2.50 -0.72
C ASP A 237 -0.26 -2.84 -0.08
N LEU A 238 -0.44 -4.11 0.26
CA LEU A 238 -1.56 -4.60 1.03
C LEU A 238 -1.14 -4.80 2.49
N ASP A 239 -1.61 -3.92 3.37
CA ASP A 239 -1.45 -4.10 4.81
C ASP A 239 -2.59 -4.99 5.34
N LEU A 240 -2.26 -6.08 6.05
CA LEU A 240 -3.22 -7.00 6.66
C LEU A 240 -3.06 -7.04 8.18
N ILE A 241 -4.18 -7.03 8.89
CA ILE A 241 -4.24 -7.38 10.30
C ILE A 241 -4.91 -8.74 10.48
N LEU A 242 -4.25 -9.64 11.21
CA LEU A 242 -4.77 -10.97 11.53
C LEU A 242 -5.17 -11.04 12.99
N ARG A 243 -6.44 -11.38 13.20
CA ARG A 243 -7.08 -11.54 14.51
C ARG A 243 -7.55 -12.98 14.65
N PHE A 244 -7.48 -13.53 15.86
CA PHE A 244 -8.06 -14.85 16.15
C PHE A 244 -9.48 -14.77 16.67
N ASP A 245 -9.84 -13.59 17.18
CA ASP A 245 -11.18 -13.22 17.57
C ASP A 245 -11.85 -12.43 16.44
N GLY A 246 -13.15 -12.63 16.26
CA GLY A 246 -13.94 -11.65 15.53
C GLY A 246 -13.96 -10.38 16.37
N GLU A 247 -13.58 -9.23 15.82
CA GLU A 247 -13.52 -7.97 16.56
C GLU A 247 -14.91 -7.53 17.06
N THR A 248 -15.23 -7.97 18.26
CA THR A 248 -15.90 -7.29 19.37
C THR A 248 -15.72 -8.26 20.52
N GLY A 249 -14.83 -7.93 21.46
CA GLY A 249 -14.43 -8.76 22.61
C GLY A 249 -15.53 -9.02 23.64
N LEU A 250 -16.70 -9.38 23.15
CA LEU A 250 -17.77 -10.05 23.84
C LEU A 250 -18.29 -10.99 22.74
N ARG A 251 -18.34 -12.30 23.00
CA ARG A 251 -19.66 -12.91 22.79
C ARG A 251 -20.58 -11.88 23.43
N LYS A 252 -21.36 -11.11 22.65
CA LYS A 252 -22.62 -10.61 23.21
C LYS A 252 -23.12 -11.87 23.89
N GLU A 253 -23.11 -11.89 25.22
CA GLU A 253 -23.99 -12.80 25.94
C GLU A 253 -25.28 -12.55 25.20
N SER A 254 -25.63 -13.49 24.31
CA SER A 254 -26.72 -13.31 23.38
C SER A 254 -27.86 -12.96 24.29
N ASP A 255 -28.37 -11.73 24.21
CA ASP A 255 -29.24 -11.14 25.23
C ASP A 255 -30.29 -12.19 25.65
N GLY A 256 -30.05 -12.90 26.77
CA GLY A 256 -30.92 -13.98 27.27
C GLY A 256 -30.41 -15.43 27.35
N GLU A 257 -29.28 -15.86 26.75
CA GLU A 257 -28.77 -17.23 26.95
C GLU A 257 -27.71 -17.31 28.06
N PRO A 258 -27.79 -18.28 28.99
CA PRO A 258 -26.81 -18.43 30.04
C PRO A 258 -25.43 -18.79 29.46
N PRO A 259 -24.32 -18.23 29.97
CA PRO A 259 -22.99 -18.53 29.46
C PRO A 259 -22.68 -20.03 29.61
N SER A 260 -22.15 -20.63 28.55
CA SER A 260 -21.69 -22.02 28.58
C SER A 260 -20.69 -22.22 29.72
N ARG A 261 -20.95 -23.23 30.57
CA ARG A 261 -20.02 -23.68 31.62
C ARG A 261 -18.88 -24.53 31.06
N LEU A 262 -18.97 -24.95 29.81
CA LEU A 262 -17.91 -25.65 29.10
C LEU A 262 -16.94 -24.61 28.51
N ILE A 263 -15.71 -24.63 28.99
CA ILE A 263 -14.63 -23.72 28.62
C ILE A 263 -13.53 -24.56 27.96
N TYR A 264 -13.02 -24.11 26.80
CA TYR A 264 -11.90 -24.78 26.15
C TYR A 264 -10.65 -24.69 27.02
N HIS A 265 -9.87 -25.77 27.09
CA HIS A 265 -8.51 -25.69 27.62
C HIS A 265 -7.67 -24.82 26.68
N THR A 266 -7.17 -23.69 27.17
CA THR A 266 -6.29 -22.79 26.43
C THR A 266 -4.87 -22.88 26.96
N LYS A 267 -3.88 -22.82 26.07
CA LYS A 267 -2.48 -22.70 26.48
C LYS A 267 -2.25 -21.31 27.05
N GLU A 268 -1.66 -21.24 28.23
CA GLU A 268 -1.38 -19.97 28.90
C GLU A 268 -0.41 -19.13 28.05
N ASN A 269 -0.74 -17.85 27.90
CA ASN A 269 0.11 -16.90 27.18
C ASN A 269 1.42 -16.72 27.95
N LEU A 270 2.53 -16.56 27.24
CA LEU A 270 3.79 -16.15 27.87
C LEU A 270 3.58 -14.78 28.53
N SER A 271 4.23 -14.52 29.66
CA SER A 271 4.08 -13.27 30.41
C SER A 271 4.39 -12.00 29.60
N ASN A 272 5.08 -12.12 28.46
CA ASN A 272 5.32 -11.05 27.50
C ASN A 272 4.49 -11.26 26.22
N GLY A 273 3.35 -10.56 26.11
CA GLY A 273 2.47 -10.61 24.94
C GLY A 273 3.18 -10.34 23.61
N ARG A 274 4.18 -9.44 23.61
CA ARG A 274 5.01 -9.17 22.42
C ARG A 274 5.80 -10.39 21.97
N SER A 275 6.47 -11.08 22.90
CA SER A 275 7.25 -12.29 22.57
C SER A 275 6.36 -13.41 22.06
N GLN A 276 5.12 -13.50 22.57
CA GLN A 276 4.14 -14.44 22.05
C GLN A 276 3.73 -14.08 20.61
N THR A 277 3.36 -12.83 20.34
CA THR A 277 3.02 -12.36 18.99
C THR A 277 4.15 -12.62 18.01
N GLN A 278 5.41 -12.39 18.40
CA GLN A 278 6.58 -12.71 17.56
C GLN A 278 6.65 -14.21 17.21
N ARG A 279 6.45 -15.11 18.18
CA ARG A 279 6.44 -16.56 17.93
C ARG A 279 5.27 -17.01 17.07
N HIS A 280 4.08 -16.47 17.31
CA HIS A 280 2.92 -16.74 16.46
C HIS A 280 3.19 -16.32 15.01
N MET A 281 3.70 -15.10 14.81
CA MET A 281 4.08 -14.57 13.51
C MET A 281 5.20 -15.38 12.84
N GLU A 282 6.16 -15.90 13.60
CA GLU A 282 7.18 -16.81 13.06
C GLU A 282 6.55 -18.08 12.47
N CYS A 283 5.68 -18.74 13.23
CA CYS A 283 4.95 -19.93 12.77
C CYS A 283 4.05 -19.65 11.57
N PHE A 284 3.32 -18.53 11.56
CA PHE A 284 2.51 -18.17 10.40
C PHE A 284 3.38 -17.84 9.20
N GLY A 285 4.51 -17.16 9.38
CA GLY A 285 5.45 -16.91 8.30
C GLY A 285 5.95 -18.19 7.65
N ASP A 286 6.14 -19.28 8.40
CA ASP A 286 6.49 -20.59 7.84
C ASP A 286 5.30 -21.23 7.12
N MET A 287 4.11 -21.21 7.73
CA MET A 287 2.90 -21.75 7.12
C MET A 287 2.57 -21.08 5.77
N LEU A 288 2.62 -19.74 5.73
CA LEU A 288 2.38 -18.96 4.52
C LEU A 288 3.40 -19.34 3.43
N HIS A 289 4.69 -19.39 3.78
CA HIS A 289 5.77 -19.67 2.86
C HIS A 289 5.75 -21.10 2.31
N LEU A 290 5.40 -22.09 3.14
CA LEU A 290 5.52 -23.51 2.79
C LEU A 290 4.26 -24.07 2.12
N PHE A 291 3.09 -23.50 2.42
CA PHE A 291 1.82 -24.13 2.06
C PHE A 291 0.91 -23.26 1.19
N LEU A 292 0.95 -21.93 1.26
CA LEU A 292 0.01 -21.12 0.49
C LEU A 292 0.45 -20.91 -0.95
N PRO A 293 -0.41 -21.25 -1.94
CA PRO A 293 -0.07 -21.05 -3.35
C PRO A 293 0.02 -19.57 -3.68
N GLY A 294 1.02 -19.22 -4.49
CA GLY A 294 1.31 -17.85 -4.91
C GLY A 294 2.05 -17.02 -3.86
N VAL A 295 2.31 -17.52 -2.64
CA VAL A 295 3.09 -16.79 -1.65
C VAL A 295 4.58 -17.03 -1.86
N CYS A 296 5.34 -15.98 -2.16
CA CYS A 296 6.78 -16.03 -2.35
C CYS A 296 7.50 -14.86 -1.65
N HIS A 297 8.84 -14.88 -1.64
CA HIS A 297 9.68 -13.83 -1.05
C HIS A 297 9.36 -13.47 0.41
N VAL A 298 9.02 -14.47 1.25
CA VAL A 298 8.59 -14.24 2.64
C VAL A 298 9.75 -13.75 3.52
N ARG A 299 9.56 -12.59 4.15
CA ARG A 299 10.52 -11.94 5.08
C ARG A 299 9.83 -11.68 6.43
N ARG A 300 10.43 -12.20 7.51
CA ARG A 300 9.92 -12.06 8.89
C ARG A 300 10.67 -10.92 9.59
N ILE A 301 10.03 -9.77 9.77
CA ILE A 301 10.59 -8.58 10.44
C ILE A 301 9.99 -8.49 11.86
N LEU A 302 10.36 -9.43 12.71
CA LEU A 302 9.72 -9.62 14.01
C LEU A 302 10.20 -8.63 15.09
N GLN A 303 11.37 -8.01 14.90
CA GLN A 303 11.97 -7.11 15.88
C GLN A 303 11.51 -5.65 15.77
N ALA A 304 10.82 -5.27 14.69
CA ALA A 304 10.27 -3.94 14.50
C ALA A 304 9.20 -3.61 15.56
N ARG A 305 8.92 -2.31 15.80
CA ARG A 305 7.91 -1.86 16.78
C ARG A 305 6.59 -2.65 16.65
N VAL A 306 6.12 -2.83 15.42
CA VAL A 306 5.06 -3.77 15.07
C VAL A 306 5.75 -4.95 14.35
N PRO A 307 5.71 -6.18 14.88
CA PRO A 307 6.19 -7.36 14.17
C PRO A 307 5.40 -7.57 12.87
N ILE A 308 6.10 -7.73 11.75
CA ILE A 308 5.48 -7.84 10.41
C ILE A 308 6.07 -9.02 9.63
N ILE A 309 5.23 -9.72 8.88
CA ILE A 309 5.65 -10.66 7.82
C ILE A 309 5.39 -9.96 6.49
N LYS A 310 6.43 -9.73 5.70
CA LYS A 310 6.33 -9.21 4.34
C LYS A 310 6.40 -10.36 3.35
N TYR A 311 5.57 -10.38 2.31
CA TYR A 311 5.66 -11.37 1.23
C TYR A 311 5.06 -10.83 -0.06
N HIS A 312 5.44 -11.43 -1.18
CA HIS A 312 4.83 -11.17 -2.47
C HIS A 312 3.79 -12.25 -2.77
N HIS A 313 2.58 -11.86 -3.18
CA HIS A 313 1.56 -12.77 -3.70
C HIS A 313 1.57 -12.77 -5.23
N GLU A 314 2.20 -13.78 -5.84
CA GLU A 314 2.49 -13.92 -7.27
C GLU A 314 1.23 -13.85 -8.15
N HIS A 315 0.19 -14.64 -7.85
CA HIS A 315 -1.03 -14.66 -8.68
C HIS A 315 -1.85 -13.36 -8.65
N LEU A 316 -1.61 -12.50 -7.66
CA LEU A 316 -2.30 -11.22 -7.51
C LEU A 316 -1.37 -10.03 -7.81
N ASN A 317 -0.07 -10.26 -7.95
CA ASN A 317 0.96 -9.24 -8.05
C ASN A 317 0.88 -8.17 -6.95
N LEU A 318 0.82 -8.61 -5.68
CA LEU A 318 0.72 -7.73 -4.52
C LEU A 318 1.87 -7.97 -3.53
N GLU A 319 2.50 -6.90 -3.08
CA GLU A 319 3.31 -6.90 -1.86
C GLU A 319 2.36 -6.83 -0.66
N VAL A 320 2.55 -7.73 0.31
CA VAL A 320 1.66 -7.90 1.47
C VAL A 320 2.45 -7.78 2.77
N ASP A 321 2.00 -6.90 3.64
CA ASP A 321 2.50 -6.67 5.00
C ASP A 321 1.48 -7.23 6.01
N LEU A 322 1.72 -8.42 6.54
CA LEU A 322 0.87 -9.04 7.55
C LEU A 322 1.33 -8.69 8.97
N SER A 323 0.40 -8.28 9.84
CA SER A 323 0.63 -7.96 11.25
C SER A 323 -0.48 -8.54 12.14
N MET A 324 -0.25 -8.60 13.46
CA MET A 324 -1.25 -9.06 14.44
C MET A 324 -1.64 -8.00 15.48
N SER A 325 -0.85 -6.93 15.62
CA SER A 325 -0.95 -6.02 16.77
C SER A 325 -1.02 -4.54 16.36
N ASN A 326 -1.63 -4.21 15.21
CA ASN A 326 -1.71 -2.85 14.68
C ASN A 326 -3.14 -2.30 14.59
N LEU A 327 -3.92 -2.47 15.67
CA LEU A 327 -5.32 -2.01 15.71
C LEU A 327 -5.47 -0.49 15.59
N SER A 328 -4.51 0.29 16.09
CA SER A 328 -4.54 1.74 15.90
C SER A 328 -4.44 2.12 14.42
N GLY A 329 -3.57 1.45 13.65
CA GLY A 329 -3.48 1.60 12.20
C GLY A 329 -4.75 1.13 11.47
N PHE A 330 -5.37 0.04 11.95
CA PHE A 330 -6.65 -0.45 11.45
C PHE A 330 -7.76 0.62 11.62
N TYR A 331 -8.00 1.12 12.84
CA TYR A 331 -9.01 2.16 13.10
C TYR A 331 -8.66 3.51 12.46
N MET A 332 -7.38 3.82 12.26
CA MET A 332 -6.96 5.02 11.52
C MET A 332 -7.41 4.96 10.05
N SER A 333 -7.50 3.75 9.48
CA SER A 333 -7.92 3.55 8.10
C SER A 333 -9.41 3.87 7.93
N GLU A 334 -10.23 3.46 8.91
CA GLU A 334 -11.65 3.84 9.00
C GLU A 334 -11.82 5.37 9.10
N LEU A 335 -11.08 6.02 10.00
CA LEU A 335 -11.15 7.46 10.18
C LEU A 335 -10.80 8.23 8.89
N LEU A 336 -9.73 7.80 8.20
CA LEU A 336 -9.32 8.39 6.93
C LEU A 336 -10.33 8.12 5.81
N TYR A 337 -10.94 6.92 5.78
CA TYR A 337 -12.02 6.62 4.84
C TYR A 337 -13.19 7.59 5.05
N MET A 338 -13.60 7.82 6.30
CA MET A 338 -14.65 8.77 6.63
C MET A 338 -14.32 10.18 6.15
N PHE A 339 -13.09 10.67 6.38
CA PHE A 339 -12.66 11.97 5.86
C PHE A 339 -12.75 12.07 4.34
N GLY A 340 -12.41 11.00 3.62
CA GLY A 340 -12.59 10.94 2.17
C GLY A 340 -14.06 11.00 1.73
N GLU A 341 -15.00 10.51 2.55
CA GLU A 341 -16.44 10.54 2.26
C GLU A 341 -17.13 11.86 2.62
N ILE A 342 -16.57 12.66 3.54
CA ILE A 342 -17.17 13.93 3.97
C ILE A 342 -17.29 14.94 2.83
N ASP A 343 -16.28 15.04 1.97
CA ASP A 343 -16.26 16.00 0.86
C ASP A 343 -15.52 15.43 -0.35
N PRO A 344 -16.10 15.50 -1.57
CA PRO A 344 -15.52 14.89 -2.77
C PRO A 344 -14.16 15.48 -3.14
N ARG A 345 -13.80 16.67 -2.65
CA ARG A 345 -12.52 17.33 -2.94
C ARG A 345 -11.35 16.75 -2.16
N VAL A 346 -11.61 16.01 -1.08
CA VAL A 346 -10.57 15.52 -0.16
C VAL A 346 -9.61 14.54 -0.86
N ARG A 347 -10.15 13.56 -1.58
CA ARG A 347 -9.32 12.54 -2.26
C ARG A 347 -8.52 13.13 -3.41
N PRO A 348 -9.11 13.81 -4.40
CA PRO A 348 -8.34 14.34 -5.52
C PRO A 348 -7.21 15.28 -5.07
N LEU A 349 -7.50 16.18 -4.11
CA LEU A 349 -6.48 17.07 -3.54
C LEU A 349 -5.34 16.28 -2.89
N THR A 350 -5.65 15.27 -2.08
CA THR A 350 -4.64 14.43 -1.42
C THR A 350 -3.77 13.68 -2.43
N PHE A 351 -4.36 13.15 -3.50
CA PHE A 351 -3.62 12.47 -4.56
C PHE A 351 -2.68 13.43 -5.31
N SER A 352 -3.15 14.62 -5.66
CA SER A 352 -2.30 15.64 -6.31
C SER A 352 -1.13 16.06 -5.45
N ILE A 353 -1.34 16.29 -4.15
CA ILE A 353 -0.28 16.66 -3.21
C ILE A 353 0.70 15.52 -3.01
N ARG A 354 0.23 14.26 -2.89
CA ARG A 354 1.11 13.10 -2.81
C ARG A 354 1.94 12.92 -4.08
N ARG A 355 1.35 13.12 -5.26
CA ARG A 355 2.08 13.03 -6.52
C ARG A 355 3.12 14.14 -6.67
N TRP A 356 2.76 15.36 -6.28
CA TRP A 356 3.70 16.49 -6.24
C TRP A 356 4.87 16.20 -5.30
N ALA A 357 4.60 15.77 -4.05
CA ALA A 357 5.65 15.48 -3.10
C ALA A 357 6.57 14.33 -3.55
N GLN A 358 6.01 13.33 -4.24
CA GLN A 358 6.80 12.29 -4.89
C GLN A 358 7.69 12.86 -6.00
N ALA A 359 7.15 13.72 -6.86
CA ALA A 359 7.89 14.34 -7.96
C ALA A 359 9.04 15.25 -7.47
N CYS A 360 8.85 15.93 -6.34
CA CYS A 360 9.89 16.74 -5.66
C CYS A 360 10.88 15.90 -4.83
N GLY A 361 10.70 14.57 -4.74
CA GLY A 361 11.55 13.71 -3.92
C GLY A 361 11.47 14.00 -2.41
N LEU A 362 10.32 14.47 -1.92
CA LEU A 362 10.02 14.69 -0.49
C LEU A 362 9.55 13.41 0.21
N THR A 363 9.03 12.45 -0.56
CA THR A 363 8.62 11.11 -0.11
C THR A 363 9.49 10.06 -0.79
N ASN A 364 9.76 8.96 -0.10
CA ASN A 364 10.52 7.84 -0.65
C ASN A 364 9.76 6.51 -0.40
N PRO A 365 9.78 5.55 -1.36
CA PRO A 365 9.23 4.21 -1.12
C PRO A 365 9.94 3.47 0.03
N SER A 366 11.23 3.72 0.22
CA SER A 366 12.03 3.13 1.29
C SER A 366 11.88 3.92 2.59
N PRO A 367 11.75 3.25 3.75
CA PRO A 367 11.76 3.92 5.04
C PRO A 367 13.04 4.74 5.26
N GLY A 368 12.91 5.91 5.90
CA GLY A 368 14.06 6.74 6.22
C GLY A 368 13.68 8.14 6.69
N ARG A 369 14.50 9.13 6.31
CA ARG A 369 14.39 10.53 6.77
C ARG A 369 13.29 11.36 6.09
N TRP A 370 12.67 10.82 5.05
CA TRP A 370 11.68 11.49 4.21
C TRP A 370 10.31 11.60 4.87
N ILE A 371 9.46 12.47 4.32
CA ILE A 371 8.07 12.57 4.74
C ILE A 371 7.33 11.31 4.29
N SER A 372 6.64 10.63 5.22
CA SER A 372 5.82 9.48 4.88
C SER A 372 4.52 9.93 4.20
N ASN A 373 3.94 9.08 3.36
CA ASN A 373 2.63 9.34 2.74
C ASN A 373 1.53 9.58 3.79
N PHE A 374 1.62 8.92 4.95
CA PHE A 374 0.69 9.12 6.05
C PHE A 374 0.85 10.50 6.69
N SER A 375 2.08 10.93 6.98
CA SER A 375 2.36 12.29 7.49
C SER A 375 1.90 13.36 6.52
N LEU A 376 2.14 13.17 5.21
CA LEU A 376 1.67 14.09 4.18
C LEU A 376 0.13 14.14 4.11
N THR A 377 -0.53 12.99 4.21
CA THR A 377 -2.01 12.93 4.29
C THR A 377 -2.51 13.69 5.52
N CYS A 378 -1.86 13.54 6.69
CA CYS A 378 -2.20 14.31 7.88
C CYS A 378 -2.04 15.83 7.68
N LEU A 379 -1.02 16.27 6.94
CA LEU A 379 -0.86 17.69 6.57
C LEU A 379 -2.04 18.17 5.72
N VAL A 380 -2.52 17.37 4.76
CA VAL A 380 -3.70 17.73 3.95
C VAL A 380 -4.96 17.80 4.82
N MET A 381 -5.22 16.79 5.65
CA MET A 381 -6.40 16.78 6.52
C MET A 381 -6.40 17.98 7.48
N TYR A 382 -5.25 18.29 8.08
CA TYR A 382 -5.12 19.45 8.95
C TYR A 382 -5.36 20.76 8.19
N PHE A 383 -4.79 20.94 7.00
CA PHE A 383 -5.05 22.11 6.16
C PHE A 383 -6.55 22.30 5.90
N LEU A 384 -7.26 21.24 5.56
CA LEU A 384 -8.71 21.27 5.30
C LEU A 384 -9.55 21.61 6.55
N GLN A 385 -9.04 21.32 7.75
CA GLN A 385 -9.62 21.76 9.02
C GLN A 385 -9.34 23.24 9.32
N GLN A 386 -8.21 23.79 8.84
CA GLN A 386 -7.77 25.17 9.11
C GLN A 386 -8.36 26.23 8.16
N LEU A 387 -9.07 25.80 7.10
CA LEU A 387 -9.73 26.74 6.20
C LEU A 387 -10.72 27.62 6.96
N ARG A 388 -10.87 28.88 6.54
CA ARG A 388 -11.84 29.82 7.12
C ARG A 388 -13.26 29.24 7.18
N GLN A 389 -13.64 28.52 6.12
CA GLN A 389 -14.77 27.60 6.13
C GLN A 389 -14.17 26.18 6.07
N PRO A 390 -14.15 25.43 7.18
CA PRO A 390 -13.55 24.11 7.22
C PRO A 390 -14.25 23.15 6.25
N ILE A 391 -13.46 22.31 5.59
CA ILE A 391 -13.98 21.20 4.77
C ILE A 391 -14.10 19.93 5.60
N LEU A 392 -13.25 19.77 6.62
CA LEU A 392 -13.28 18.62 7.52
C LEU A 392 -13.55 19.06 8.96
N PRO A 393 -14.29 18.25 9.75
CA PRO A 393 -14.40 18.44 11.19
C PRO A 393 -13.08 18.10 11.89
N THR A 394 -12.93 18.55 13.13
CA THR A 394 -11.84 18.07 13.99
C THR A 394 -12.13 16.66 14.47
N ILE A 395 -11.09 15.86 14.71
CA ILE A 395 -11.30 14.49 15.24
C ILE A 395 -11.88 14.56 16.65
N GLY A 396 -11.55 15.59 17.43
CA GLY A 396 -12.16 15.83 18.74
C GLY A 396 -13.68 16.06 18.67
N ALA A 397 -14.21 16.62 17.57
CA ALA A 397 -15.65 16.72 17.36
C ALA A 397 -16.27 15.32 17.10
N LEU A 398 -15.60 14.47 16.33
CA LEU A 398 -16.03 13.08 16.11
C LEU A 398 -16.02 12.28 17.43
N VAL A 399 -14.97 12.42 18.23
CA VAL A 399 -14.86 11.75 19.55
C VAL A 399 -16.00 12.18 20.47
N LYS A 400 -16.36 13.46 20.50
CA LYS A 400 -17.47 13.98 21.32
C LYS A 400 -18.84 13.47 20.86
N ALA A 401 -19.00 13.15 19.58
CA ALA A 401 -20.23 12.62 19.02
C ALA A 401 -20.34 11.08 19.11
N ALA A 402 -19.32 10.40 19.65
CA ALA A 402 -19.28 8.95 19.72
C ALA A 402 -20.29 8.38 20.75
N GLU A 403 -20.92 7.27 20.40
CA GLU A 403 -21.82 6.52 21.30
C GLU A 403 -21.17 5.21 21.80
N ALA A 404 -21.87 4.48 22.67
CA ALA A 404 -21.41 3.18 23.16
C ALA A 404 -21.10 2.16 22.05
N LYS A 405 -21.83 2.21 20.92
CA LYS A 405 -21.58 1.37 19.74
C LYS A 405 -20.31 1.75 18.96
N ASP A 406 -19.81 2.98 19.17
CA ASP A 406 -18.66 3.51 18.47
C ASP A 406 -17.32 3.19 19.15
N VAL A 407 -17.37 2.58 20.34
CA VAL A 407 -16.19 2.26 21.13
C VAL A 407 -15.26 1.36 20.33
N ARG A 408 -13.99 1.79 20.24
CA ARG A 408 -12.87 1.03 19.67
C ARG A 408 -11.69 1.17 20.61
N VAL A 409 -11.16 0.05 21.10
CA VAL A 409 -10.03 0.03 22.04
C VAL A 409 -9.07 -1.05 21.59
N THR A 410 -7.78 -0.73 21.53
CA THR A 410 -6.74 -1.70 21.17
C THR A 410 -6.44 -2.67 22.31
N GLU A 411 -5.73 -3.76 22.02
CA GLU A 411 -5.27 -4.71 23.04
C GLU A 411 -4.42 -4.06 24.15
N ASP A 412 -3.66 -3.02 23.80
CA ASP A 412 -2.83 -2.25 24.73
C ASP A 412 -3.62 -1.16 25.48
N GLY A 413 -4.95 -1.14 25.37
CA GLY A 413 -5.83 -0.19 26.04
C GLY A 413 -5.88 1.21 25.42
N ILE A 414 -5.39 1.38 24.18
CA ILE A 414 -5.45 2.67 23.49
C ILE A 414 -6.88 2.91 23.02
N ASN A 415 -7.47 4.02 23.45
CA ASN A 415 -8.82 4.41 23.04
C ASN A 415 -8.80 5.06 21.65
N CYS A 416 -9.36 4.36 20.66
CA CYS A 416 -9.49 4.80 19.27
C CYS A 416 -10.95 5.16 18.92
N THR A 417 -11.78 5.50 19.91
CA THR A 417 -13.21 5.77 19.74
C THR A 417 -13.46 7.10 19.03
N PHE A 418 -14.27 7.09 17.97
CA PHE A 418 -14.81 8.27 17.30
C PHE A 418 -16.19 7.95 16.72
N GLY A 419 -17.08 8.95 16.65
CA GLY A 419 -18.43 8.78 16.12
C GLY A 419 -18.44 8.59 14.60
N ARG A 420 -19.17 7.56 14.14
CA ARG A 420 -19.30 7.20 12.71
C ARG A 420 -20.45 7.89 11.99
N ASP A 421 -21.42 8.39 12.75
CA ASP A 421 -22.60 9.06 12.22
C ASP A 421 -22.32 10.56 12.04
N LEU A 422 -22.03 10.95 10.79
CA LEU A 422 -21.72 12.33 10.43
C LEU A 422 -22.91 13.28 10.63
N GLU A 423 -24.17 12.79 10.57
CA GLU A 423 -25.34 13.63 10.83
C GLU A 423 -25.35 14.10 12.29
N ARG A 424 -24.97 13.22 13.22
CA ARG A 424 -24.85 13.53 14.65
C ARG A 424 -23.69 14.44 14.99
N VAL A 425 -22.61 14.38 14.21
CA VAL A 425 -21.51 15.36 14.32
C VAL A 425 -22.03 16.78 14.02
N GLY A 426 -23.12 16.91 13.26
CA GLY A 426 -23.71 18.20 12.90
C GLY A 426 -22.79 19.04 12.03
N PHE A 427 -21.81 18.42 11.38
CA PHE A 427 -20.82 19.10 10.55
C PHE A 427 -21.27 19.09 9.10
N GLN A 428 -21.30 20.28 8.50
CA GLN A 428 -21.49 20.45 7.06
C GLN A 428 -20.53 21.52 6.56
N SER A 429 -19.72 21.16 5.57
CA SER A 429 -18.83 22.11 4.90
C SER A 429 -19.67 23.17 4.18
N ARG A 430 -19.40 24.44 4.45
CA ARG A 430 -19.93 25.59 3.69
C ARG A 430 -18.90 26.17 2.72
N ASN A 431 -17.78 25.47 2.56
CA ASN A 431 -16.67 25.90 1.73
C ASN A 431 -16.99 25.64 0.26
N THR A 432 -16.88 26.68 -0.57
CA THR A 432 -17.15 26.62 -2.02
C THR A 432 -15.90 26.77 -2.88
N SER A 433 -14.70 26.65 -2.31
CA SER A 433 -13.46 26.73 -3.08
C SER A 433 -13.28 25.55 -4.03
N SER A 434 -12.77 25.80 -5.24
CA SER A 434 -12.45 24.73 -6.19
C SER A 434 -11.22 23.93 -5.74
N LEU A 435 -10.99 22.74 -6.30
CA LEU A 435 -9.75 21.97 -6.05
C LEU A 435 -8.51 22.78 -6.41
N SER A 436 -8.54 23.52 -7.51
CA SER A 436 -7.42 24.38 -7.93
C SER A 436 -7.12 25.49 -6.91
N GLU A 437 -8.14 26.11 -6.32
CA GLU A 437 -7.98 27.10 -5.25
C GLU A 437 -7.43 26.44 -3.98
N LEU A 438 -7.93 25.26 -3.62
CA LEU A 438 -7.48 24.52 -2.44
C LEU A 438 -6.02 24.07 -2.58
N LEU A 439 -5.61 23.68 -3.79
CA LEU A 439 -4.23 23.29 -4.09
C LEU A 439 -3.27 24.47 -3.87
N LEU A 440 -3.58 25.65 -4.43
CA LEU A 440 -2.78 26.86 -4.20
C LEU A 440 -2.78 27.24 -2.71
N GLN A 441 -3.94 27.23 -2.06
CA GLN A 441 -4.07 27.57 -0.64
C GLN A 441 -3.29 26.61 0.27
N PHE A 442 -3.17 25.33 -0.08
CA PHE A 442 -2.36 24.36 0.66
C PHE A 442 -0.87 24.77 0.65
N PHE A 443 -0.35 25.12 -0.53
CA PHE A 443 1.04 25.54 -0.67
C PHE A 443 1.32 26.87 0.05
N GLU A 444 0.41 27.84 -0.09
CA GLU A 444 0.49 29.10 0.66
C GLU A 444 0.47 28.86 2.18
N PHE A 445 -0.42 28.00 2.65
CA PHE A 445 -0.59 27.69 4.07
C PHE A 445 0.70 27.15 4.68
N TYR A 446 1.30 26.14 4.06
CA TYR A 446 2.51 25.52 4.59
C TYR A 446 3.79 26.32 4.33
N SER A 447 3.79 27.25 3.36
CA SER A 447 4.91 28.20 3.21
C SER A 447 5.07 29.13 4.43
N GLN A 448 3.97 29.38 5.14
CA GLN A 448 3.90 30.28 6.31
C GLN A 448 3.85 29.52 7.64
N PHE A 449 3.69 28.20 7.62
CA PHE A 449 3.57 27.41 8.84
C PHE A 449 4.88 27.39 9.63
N ASP A 450 4.81 27.66 10.93
CA ASP A 450 5.97 27.61 11.83
C ASP A 450 6.26 26.16 12.27
N PHE A 451 6.87 25.40 11.37
CA PHE A 451 7.35 24.05 11.68
C PHE A 451 8.40 24.04 12.78
N HIS A 452 9.04 25.16 13.14
CA HIS A 452 10.09 25.16 14.15
C HIS A 452 9.50 25.01 15.55
N ASN A 453 8.48 25.80 15.89
CA ASN A 453 7.92 25.85 17.25
C ASN A 453 6.53 25.19 17.39
N ARG A 454 5.82 24.94 16.28
CA ARG A 454 4.43 24.48 16.33
C ARG A 454 4.29 23.02 15.95
N ALA A 455 3.42 22.34 16.68
CA ALA A 455 2.94 21.00 16.39
C ALA A 455 1.55 21.05 15.76
N ILE A 456 1.24 20.05 14.94
CA ILE A 456 -0.03 19.90 14.24
C ILE A 456 -0.90 18.89 14.98
N SER A 457 -2.13 19.26 15.33
CA SER A 457 -3.11 18.38 15.95
C SER A 457 -4.41 18.35 15.15
N LEU A 458 -4.72 17.20 14.56
CA LEU A 458 -5.98 16.97 13.85
C LEU A 458 -7.15 16.75 14.83
N ASN A 459 -6.85 16.36 16.07
CA ASN A 459 -7.83 16.20 17.14
C ASN A 459 -8.39 17.55 17.57
N GLU A 460 -7.52 18.53 17.78
CA GLU A 460 -7.93 19.86 18.20
C GLU A 460 -8.25 20.80 17.01
N GLY A 461 -7.77 20.46 15.81
CA GLY A 461 -7.89 21.34 14.64
C GLY A 461 -7.22 22.68 14.90
N ARG A 462 -6.06 22.68 15.55
CA ARG A 462 -5.25 23.89 15.78
C ARG A 462 -3.77 23.54 15.99
N GLN A 463 -2.94 24.58 15.97
CA GLN A 463 -1.52 24.49 16.28
C GLN A 463 -1.31 24.34 17.79
N LEU A 464 -0.41 23.45 18.18
CA LEU A 464 0.03 23.25 19.56
C LEU A 464 1.48 23.71 19.74
N ALA A 465 1.91 23.93 20.98
CA ALA A 465 3.35 24.04 21.27
C ALA A 465 4.00 22.66 21.10
N LYS A 466 5.21 22.61 20.55
CA LYS A 466 5.92 21.34 20.37
C LYS A 466 6.29 20.70 21.71
N PRO A 467 5.98 19.39 21.89
CA PRO A 467 6.43 18.65 23.07
C PRO A 467 7.95 18.36 23.07
N ASP A 468 8.58 18.32 21.90
CA ASP A 468 10.01 18.01 21.74
C ASP A 468 10.66 18.74 20.55
N HIS A 469 11.98 18.61 20.43
CA HIS A 469 12.79 19.23 19.36
C HIS A 469 12.80 18.47 18.02
N SER A 470 11.71 17.78 17.64
CA SER A 470 11.61 17.15 16.32
C SER A 470 11.55 18.21 15.20
N ALA A 471 12.01 17.92 13.99
CA ALA A 471 11.93 18.86 12.87
C ALA A 471 10.47 19.20 12.52
N MET A 472 9.66 18.17 12.34
CA MET A 472 8.22 18.25 12.14
C MET A 472 7.51 17.47 13.25
N TYR A 473 6.43 18.03 13.79
CA TYR A 473 5.63 17.36 14.81
C TYR A 473 4.16 17.33 14.42
N ILE A 474 3.68 16.14 14.05
CA ILE A 474 2.27 15.87 13.78
C ILE A 474 1.82 14.85 14.82
N VAL A 475 0.88 15.23 15.67
CA VAL A 475 0.30 14.35 16.70
C VAL A 475 -0.38 13.17 16.00
N ASN A 476 -0.05 11.94 16.40
CA ASN A 476 -0.78 10.77 15.93
C ASN A 476 -2.23 10.85 16.43
N PRO A 477 -3.24 10.85 15.54
CA PRO A 477 -4.59 11.17 15.97
C PRO A 477 -5.24 10.16 16.92
N LEU A 478 -4.83 8.89 16.86
CA LEU A 478 -5.35 7.82 17.72
C LEU A 478 -4.39 7.44 18.84
N GLU A 479 -3.10 7.76 18.71
CA GLU A 479 -2.07 7.57 19.75
C GLU A 479 -1.40 8.90 20.09
N GLN A 480 -2.12 9.84 20.70
CA GLN A 480 -1.73 11.27 20.80
C GLN A 480 -0.39 11.56 21.50
N LEU A 481 0.20 10.58 22.19
CA LEU A 481 1.55 10.69 22.75
C LEU A 481 2.67 10.53 21.71
N LEU A 482 2.33 10.19 20.47
CA LEU A 482 3.28 9.90 19.41
C LEU A 482 3.29 10.97 18.33
N ASN A 483 4.45 11.10 17.69
CA ASN A 483 4.66 11.96 16.54
C ASN A 483 4.77 11.09 15.26
N VAL A 484 3.83 11.25 14.32
CA VAL A 484 3.83 10.46 13.06
C VAL A 484 4.95 10.89 12.11
N SER A 485 5.52 12.08 12.31
CA SER A 485 6.63 12.63 11.55
C SER A 485 7.95 12.59 12.32
N LYS A 486 8.10 11.72 13.32
CA LYS A 486 9.33 11.63 14.14
C LYS A 486 10.57 11.28 13.32
N ASN A 487 10.40 10.56 12.23
CA ASN A 487 11.46 10.15 11.31
C ASN A 487 11.95 11.30 10.42
N VAL A 488 11.17 12.37 10.25
CA VAL A 488 11.46 13.46 9.31
C VAL A 488 12.66 14.26 9.81
N SER A 489 13.70 14.38 8.97
CA SER A 489 14.87 15.19 9.30
C SER A 489 14.60 16.68 9.16
N LEU A 490 15.45 17.51 9.76
CA LEU A 490 15.39 18.97 9.58
C LEU A 490 15.56 19.37 8.12
N GLU A 491 16.48 18.70 7.41
CA GLU A 491 16.71 18.93 5.98
C GLU A 491 15.45 18.69 5.16
N GLU A 492 14.75 17.56 5.36
CA GLU A 492 13.53 17.26 4.62
C GLU A 492 12.37 18.18 4.99
N CYS A 493 12.30 18.62 6.25
CA CYS A 493 11.32 19.61 6.68
C CYS A 493 11.55 20.98 6.03
N GLU A 494 12.81 21.43 5.92
CA GLU A 494 13.15 22.69 5.23
C GLU A 494 12.97 22.55 3.70
N ARG A 495 13.29 21.39 3.12
CA ARG A 495 12.97 21.10 1.72
C ARG A 495 11.49 21.21 1.46
N LEU A 496 10.62 20.65 2.31
CA LEU A 496 9.17 20.84 2.20
C LEU A 496 8.81 22.33 2.16
N ARG A 497 9.36 23.16 3.06
CA ARG A 497 9.06 24.60 3.11
C ARG A 497 9.48 25.34 1.83
N ILE A 498 10.63 24.97 1.26
CA ILE A 498 11.11 25.53 0.00
C ILE A 498 10.17 25.09 -1.15
N GLU A 499 9.88 23.79 -1.23
CA GLU A 499 9.08 23.23 -2.33
C GLU A 499 7.63 23.73 -2.31
N VAL A 500 6.99 23.88 -1.14
CA VAL A 500 5.63 24.48 -1.09
C VAL A 500 5.65 25.95 -1.55
N ARG A 501 6.72 26.70 -1.25
CA ARG A 501 6.86 28.09 -1.74
C ARG A 501 7.07 28.13 -3.26
N ASN A 502 7.90 27.23 -3.78
CA ASN A 502 8.12 27.09 -5.22
C ASN A 502 6.82 26.70 -5.94
N ALA A 503 6.07 25.73 -5.40
CA ALA A 503 4.80 25.29 -5.95
C ALA A 503 3.74 26.42 -5.97
N ALA A 504 3.64 27.20 -4.88
CA ALA A 504 2.76 28.37 -4.85
C ALA A 504 3.14 29.38 -5.94
N TRP A 505 4.43 29.70 -6.06
CA TRP A 505 4.93 30.65 -7.07
C TRP A 505 4.71 30.16 -8.50
N ILE A 506 4.92 28.87 -8.77
CA ILE A 506 4.65 28.25 -10.08
C ILE A 506 3.19 28.47 -10.45
N LEU A 507 2.26 28.13 -9.55
CA LEU A 507 0.83 28.34 -9.81
C LEU A 507 0.51 29.84 -9.97
N GLU A 508 0.95 30.72 -9.09
CA GLU A 508 0.69 32.16 -9.24
C GLU A 508 1.20 32.74 -10.56
N SER A 509 2.41 32.36 -10.99
CA SER A 509 3.01 32.86 -12.24
C SER A 509 2.28 32.38 -13.50
N GLU A 510 1.65 31.20 -13.47
CA GLU A 510 0.83 30.70 -14.59
C GLU A 510 -0.39 31.59 -14.87
N VAL A 511 -0.96 32.22 -13.85
CA VAL A 511 -2.05 33.19 -14.00
C VAL A 511 -1.57 34.45 -14.71
N GLU A 512 -0.39 34.93 -14.33
CA GLU A 512 0.21 36.13 -14.93
C GLU A 512 0.51 35.88 -16.41
N ASN A 513 1.11 34.73 -16.72
CA ASN A 513 1.45 34.29 -18.08
C ASN A 513 0.21 33.93 -18.93
N SER A 514 -0.95 33.66 -18.32
CA SER A 514 -2.19 33.38 -19.03
C SER A 514 -2.70 34.53 -19.90
N THR A 515 -2.17 35.73 -19.69
CA THR A 515 -2.49 36.94 -20.45
C THR A 515 -1.74 37.03 -21.80
N LEU A 516 -0.78 36.13 -22.05
CA LEU A 516 -0.03 36.06 -23.31
C LEU A 516 -0.82 35.33 -24.42
N PRO A 517 -0.50 35.55 -25.72
CA PRO A 517 -1.18 34.94 -26.86
C PRO A 517 -1.12 33.40 -26.86
N GLU A 518 -2.18 32.73 -27.34
CA GLU A 518 -2.26 31.25 -27.40
C GLU A 518 -1.17 30.60 -28.28
N SER A 519 -0.64 31.32 -29.26
CA SER A 519 0.40 30.83 -30.17
C SER A 519 1.75 30.53 -29.49
N GLU A 520 2.01 31.07 -28.30
CA GLU A 520 3.22 30.80 -27.51
C GLU A 520 3.02 29.67 -26.47
N ARG A 521 1.78 29.19 -26.27
CA ARG A 521 1.45 28.15 -25.28
C ARG A 521 1.52 26.72 -25.80
N GLN A 522 1.53 26.53 -27.13
CA GLN A 522 1.49 25.20 -27.74
C GLN A 522 2.87 24.53 -27.76
N ASP A 523 3.29 24.04 -26.59
CA ASP A 523 4.20 22.89 -26.36
C ASP A 523 4.68 22.81 -24.90
N GLU A 524 4.35 23.80 -24.07
CA GLU A 524 4.82 23.85 -22.69
C GLU A 524 3.89 23.12 -21.71
N ALA A 525 4.50 22.49 -20.70
CA ALA A 525 3.76 21.94 -19.57
C ALA A 525 3.11 23.08 -18.76
N TRP A 526 1.92 22.83 -18.19
CA TRP A 526 1.15 23.81 -17.43
C TRP A 526 0.37 23.12 -16.29
N GLY A 527 -0.04 23.88 -15.28
CA GLY A 527 -0.83 23.40 -14.15
C GLY A 527 -0.06 22.38 -13.32
N LEU A 528 -0.69 21.23 -13.04
CA LEU A 528 -0.06 20.13 -12.32
C LEU A 528 1.22 19.63 -12.98
N LEU A 529 1.33 19.72 -14.31
CA LEU A 529 2.51 19.24 -15.02
C LEU A 529 3.76 20.05 -14.67
N ASN A 530 3.62 21.36 -14.40
CA ASN A 530 4.74 22.18 -13.94
C ASN A 530 5.11 21.87 -12.48
N LEU A 531 4.15 21.48 -11.66
CA LEU A 531 4.41 20.99 -10.30
C LEU A 531 5.17 19.65 -10.28
N PHE A 532 5.09 18.85 -11.36
CA PHE A 532 5.77 17.56 -11.44
C PHE A 532 7.15 17.62 -12.09
N LYS A 533 7.56 18.77 -12.61
CA LYS A 533 8.92 18.96 -13.14
C LYS A 533 9.90 19.04 -11.99
N HIS A 534 10.74 18.02 -11.83
CA HIS A 534 11.96 18.17 -11.06
C HIS A 534 12.99 18.87 -11.94
N PRO A 535 13.61 19.99 -11.51
CA PRO A 535 14.83 20.45 -12.16
C PRO A 535 15.90 19.38 -11.90
N GLU A 536 16.32 18.63 -12.91
CA GLU A 536 17.39 17.60 -12.81
C GLU A 536 18.72 18.14 -12.22
N LYS A 537 18.83 19.45 -11.99
CA LYS A 537 20.00 20.15 -11.47
C LYS A 537 19.79 20.97 -10.18
N ALA A 538 18.62 20.94 -9.55
CA ALA A 538 18.37 21.76 -8.35
C ALA A 538 17.94 20.92 -7.13
N VAL A 539 18.76 19.93 -6.76
CA VAL A 539 18.93 19.72 -5.31
C VAL A 539 19.71 20.95 -4.84
N ILE A 540 19.00 22.04 -4.54
CA ILE A 540 19.58 23.09 -3.71
C ILE A 540 19.77 22.42 -2.35
N ARG A 541 20.93 21.77 -2.17
CA ARG A 541 21.45 21.50 -0.84
C ARG A 541 21.70 22.89 -0.27
N PRO A 542 20.92 23.37 0.72
CA PRO A 542 21.29 24.62 1.36
C PRO A 542 22.73 24.42 1.83
N ASN A 543 23.64 25.33 1.49
CA ASN A 543 24.95 25.41 2.13
C ASN A 543 24.74 25.86 3.59
N MET A 544 24.02 25.06 4.37
CA MET A 544 23.99 25.13 5.81
C MET A 544 25.05 24.16 6.29
N PHE A 545 25.95 24.66 7.13
CA PHE A 545 27.08 24.12 7.91
C PHE A 545 27.14 22.63 8.33
N PHE A 546 26.33 21.74 7.79
CA PHE A 546 26.34 20.31 8.08
C PHE A 546 27.18 19.58 7.03
N LYS A 547 28.42 19.24 7.38
CA LYS A 547 29.14 18.17 6.68
C LYS A 547 28.29 16.89 6.78
N PRO A 548 28.09 16.14 5.69
CA PRO A 548 27.37 14.87 5.75
C PRO A 548 28.10 13.94 6.73
N ARG A 549 27.47 13.63 7.85
CA ARG A 549 28.00 12.67 8.84
C ARG A 549 27.69 11.21 8.48
N MET A 550 26.90 10.97 7.44
CA MET A 550 26.58 9.62 6.96
C MET A 550 26.75 9.56 5.44
N VAL A 551 27.48 8.55 4.99
CA VAL A 551 27.59 8.12 3.60
C VAL A 551 26.42 7.18 3.35
N GLU A 552 25.63 7.39 2.29
CA GLU A 552 24.60 6.42 1.93
C GLU A 552 25.25 5.14 1.39
N VAL A 553 24.69 3.98 1.73
CA VAL A 553 25.23 2.69 1.26
C VAL A 553 25.10 2.57 -0.26
N SER A 554 24.08 3.18 -0.87
CA SER A 554 23.90 3.34 -2.32
C SER A 554 25.08 4.08 -2.97
N ASP A 555 25.54 5.17 -2.36
CA ASP A 555 26.66 5.98 -2.86
C ASP A 555 28.00 5.20 -2.88
N LEU A 556 28.12 4.13 -2.09
CA LEU A 556 29.30 3.25 -2.10
C LEU A 556 29.35 2.30 -3.30
N PHE A 557 28.24 2.06 -4.00
CA PHE A 557 28.13 1.09 -5.08
C PHE A 557 27.88 1.70 -6.46
N GLU A 558 27.44 2.96 -6.56
CA GLU A 558 27.14 3.61 -7.85
C GLU A 558 28.38 4.06 -8.64
N GLU A 559 29.53 4.31 -7.99
CA GLU A 559 30.75 4.78 -8.69
C GLU A 559 31.41 3.73 -9.61
N GLN A 560 30.97 2.47 -9.62
CA GLN A 560 31.60 1.41 -10.45
C GLN A 560 30.96 1.17 -11.83
N GLN A 561 29.79 1.76 -12.14
CA GLN A 561 29.07 1.44 -13.40
C GLN A 561 29.32 2.41 -14.57
N GLN A 562 30.12 3.47 -14.41
CA GLN A 562 30.34 4.46 -15.48
C GLN A 562 31.68 4.33 -16.24
N GLN A 563 32.44 3.25 -16.09
CA GLN A 563 33.68 3.04 -16.86
C GLN A 563 33.82 1.60 -17.38
N SER A 564 32.97 1.18 -18.32
CA SER A 564 33.33 0.08 -19.25
C SER A 564 32.32 -0.07 -20.40
N THR A 565 32.47 0.71 -21.47
CA THR A 565 31.87 0.38 -22.78
C THR A 565 32.77 0.84 -23.93
N THR A 566 33.70 -0.02 -24.38
CA THR A 566 34.21 -0.16 -25.76
C THR A 566 34.95 -1.51 -25.88
N GLY A 567 34.54 -2.38 -26.84
CA GLY A 567 34.97 -3.81 -26.98
C GLY A 567 36.28 -4.05 -27.76
N PRO A 568 36.52 -5.18 -28.48
CA PRO A 568 35.93 -6.53 -28.45
C PRO A 568 36.94 -7.73 -28.34
N ALA A 569 36.42 -8.93 -28.03
CA ALA A 569 36.86 -10.34 -28.26
C ALA A 569 38.34 -10.80 -28.20
N SER A 570 38.66 -11.79 -27.33
CA SER A 570 39.21 -13.15 -27.66
C SER A 570 39.84 -13.89 -26.46
N ASP A 571 39.67 -15.23 -26.48
CA ASP A 571 40.42 -16.33 -25.87
C ASP A 571 40.59 -16.54 -24.34
N GLY A 572 40.50 -17.83 -23.99
CA GLY A 572 40.46 -18.37 -22.64
C GLY A 572 41.77 -18.31 -21.86
N GLY A 573 41.60 -18.11 -20.55
CA GLY A 573 42.65 -18.21 -19.53
C GLY A 573 42.12 -17.66 -18.22
N ALA A 574 42.15 -18.46 -17.15
CA ALA A 574 41.79 -18.01 -15.80
C ALA A 574 42.68 -16.83 -15.39
N THR A 575 42.13 -15.62 -15.39
CA THR A 575 42.83 -14.40 -15.00
C THR A 575 42.32 -13.92 -13.65
N ALA A 576 43.25 -13.73 -12.72
CA ALA A 576 43.00 -13.16 -11.41
C ALA A 576 42.47 -11.73 -11.52
N SER A 577 41.43 -11.41 -10.74
CA SER A 577 40.82 -10.08 -10.66
C SER A 577 41.88 -8.98 -10.39
N PRO A 578 41.77 -7.79 -11.00
CA PRO A 578 42.72 -6.71 -10.75
C PRO A 578 42.66 -6.23 -9.29
N PRO A 579 43.77 -5.72 -8.72
CA PRO A 579 43.81 -5.27 -7.34
C PRO A 579 42.94 -4.02 -7.15
N VAL A 580 41.97 -4.10 -6.23
CA VAL A 580 41.13 -2.96 -5.81
C VAL A 580 42.02 -1.83 -5.27
N ALA A 581 41.96 -0.65 -5.91
CA ALA A 581 42.68 0.54 -5.48
C ALA A 581 41.84 1.32 -4.45
N TYR A 582 42.32 1.41 -3.21
CA TYR A 582 41.65 2.17 -2.15
C TYR A 582 42.18 3.60 -2.08
N LYS A 583 41.30 4.60 -2.29
CA LYS A 583 41.63 6.05 -2.18
C LYS A 583 42.01 6.47 -0.76
N ASN A 584 41.50 5.78 0.27
CA ASN A 584 41.78 6.08 1.68
C ASN A 584 42.90 5.17 2.23
N VAL A 585 43.97 5.79 2.73
CA VAL A 585 45.17 5.09 3.26
C VAL A 585 44.84 4.21 4.47
N SER A 586 43.93 4.65 5.35
CA SER A 586 43.51 3.88 6.52
C SER A 586 42.74 2.61 6.12
N VAL A 587 41.83 2.72 5.15
CA VAL A 587 41.09 1.57 4.60
C VAL A 587 42.05 0.58 3.91
N ARG A 588 43.03 1.09 3.17
CA ARG A 588 44.06 0.27 2.52
C ARG A 588 44.85 -0.56 3.54
N GLN A 589 45.27 0.06 4.64
CA GLN A 589 46.00 -0.60 5.73
C GLN A 589 45.12 -1.63 6.46
N GLN A 590 43.85 -1.31 6.69
CA GLN A 590 42.91 -2.20 7.36
C GLN A 590 42.61 -3.44 6.53
N VAL A 591 42.40 -3.29 5.22
CA VAL A 591 42.20 -4.42 4.29
C VAL A 591 43.46 -5.27 4.18
N GLN A 592 44.65 -4.66 4.17
CA GLN A 592 45.92 -5.41 4.17
C GLN A 592 46.12 -6.21 5.47
N SER A 593 45.77 -5.63 6.62
CA SER A 593 45.80 -6.30 7.92
C SER A 593 44.84 -7.49 7.97
N ILE A 594 43.60 -7.31 7.48
CA ILE A 594 42.61 -8.40 7.40
C ILE A 594 43.12 -9.51 6.48
N LYS A 595 43.61 -9.19 5.28
CA LYS A 595 44.18 -10.18 4.36
C LYS A 595 45.35 -10.95 4.97
N ALA A 596 46.21 -10.29 5.73
CA ALA A 596 47.32 -10.92 6.43
C ALA A 596 46.84 -11.85 7.57
N ALA A 597 45.84 -11.43 8.33
CA ALA A 597 45.22 -12.23 9.38
C ALA A 597 44.56 -13.48 8.79
N THR A 598 43.73 -13.33 7.75
CA THR A 598 43.04 -14.46 7.09
C THR A 598 44.02 -15.44 6.46
N ARG A 599 45.14 -14.96 5.90
CA ARG A 599 46.19 -15.83 5.33
C ARG A 599 46.91 -16.64 6.42
N THR A 600 47.08 -16.06 7.61
CA THR A 600 47.66 -16.73 8.77
C THR A 600 46.70 -17.79 9.33
N GLU A 601 45.41 -17.47 9.42
CA GLU A 601 44.35 -18.41 9.83
C GLU A 601 44.20 -19.60 8.87
N LEU A 602 44.20 -19.35 7.56
CA LEU A 602 44.18 -20.40 6.54
C LEU A 602 45.41 -21.31 6.60
N LYS A 603 46.56 -20.77 7.00
CA LYS A 603 47.78 -21.55 7.18
C LYS A 603 47.70 -22.45 8.42
N GLN A 604 47.19 -21.93 9.53
CA GLN A 604 46.94 -22.71 10.75
C GLN A 604 45.90 -23.82 10.53
N LEU A 605 44.82 -23.54 9.79
CA LEU A 605 43.82 -24.54 9.41
C LEU A 605 44.43 -25.67 8.57
N ARG A 606 45.31 -25.34 7.61
CA ARG A 606 46.04 -26.35 6.82
C ARG A 606 47.00 -27.19 7.66
N GLU A 607 47.75 -26.58 8.56
CA GLU A 607 48.70 -27.30 9.45
C GLU A 607 47.96 -28.22 10.45
N SER A 608 46.78 -27.80 10.94
CA SER A 608 45.94 -28.63 11.82
C SER A 608 45.34 -29.86 11.12
N SER A 609 45.04 -29.75 9.81
CA SER A 609 44.51 -30.88 9.03
C SER A 609 45.54 -31.95 8.69
N SER A 610 46.85 -31.64 8.75
CA SER A 610 47.92 -32.63 8.52
C SER A 610 48.31 -33.44 9.75
N ALA A 611 47.89 -33.05 10.96
CA ALA A 611 48.26 -33.72 12.21
C ALA A 611 47.33 -34.89 12.60
N ALA A 612 46.17 -35.05 11.93
CA ALA A 612 45.15 -36.05 12.28
C ALA A 612 45.30 -37.41 11.56
N ALA A 613 46.36 -37.61 10.76
CA ALA A 613 46.59 -38.84 9.99
C ALA A 613 47.90 -39.53 10.41
N ALA A 614 47.89 -40.23 11.53
CA ALA A 614 48.90 -41.24 11.87
C ALA A 614 48.20 -42.53 12.37
N PRO A 615 48.51 -43.72 11.85
CA PRO A 615 47.75 -44.94 12.14
C PRO A 615 48.30 -45.68 13.37
N SER A 616 47.41 -46.19 14.23
CA SER A 616 47.71 -47.16 15.29
C SER A 616 47.54 -48.61 14.78
N PRO A 617 48.33 -49.60 15.26
CA PRO A 617 48.35 -50.95 14.72
C PRO A 617 47.23 -51.85 15.27
N SER A 618 46.76 -52.79 14.45
CA SER A 618 45.70 -53.76 14.74
C SER A 618 46.20 -55.02 15.48
N PRO A 619 45.38 -55.66 16.32
CA PRO A 619 45.73 -56.92 16.98
C PRO A 619 45.28 -58.14 16.17
N SER A 620 46.12 -59.17 16.22
CA SER A 620 45.93 -60.50 15.65
C SER A 620 44.84 -61.31 16.36
N SER A 621 44.05 -62.10 15.61
CA SER A 621 43.42 -63.31 16.14
C SER A 621 43.64 -64.49 15.18
N LYS A 622 44.20 -65.57 15.72
CA LYS A 622 44.38 -66.88 15.08
C LYS A 622 43.19 -67.78 15.47
N ASN A 623 42.62 -68.47 14.49
CA ASN A 623 42.21 -69.90 14.41
C ASN A 623 41.83 -70.62 15.74
N ARG A 624 40.81 -71.49 15.85
CA ARG A 624 40.52 -72.66 14.97
C ARG A 624 39.26 -73.44 15.47
N ARG A 625 38.43 -73.89 14.52
CA ARG A 625 37.71 -75.19 14.35
C ARG A 625 36.87 -75.91 15.44
N SER A 626 35.83 -76.56 14.86
CA SER A 626 35.06 -77.77 15.22
C SER A 626 33.81 -77.53 16.07
N ARG A 627 32.64 -78.10 15.75
CA ARG A 627 32.31 -79.30 14.98
C ARG A 627 30.97 -79.13 14.25
#